data_AF-A0A3A9VXD3-F1
#
_entry.id   AF-A0A3A9VXD3-F1
#
_cell.length_a   1.000
_cell.length_b   1.000
_cell.length_c   1.000
_cell.angle_alpha   90.00
_cell.angle_beta   90.00
_cell.angle_gamma   90.00
#
_symmetry.space_group_name_H-M   'P 1'
#
loop_
_entity.id
_entity.type
_entity.pdbx_description
1 polymer ?
#
loop_
_entity_poly.entity_id
_entity_poly.type
_entity_poly.pdbx_seq_one_letter_code
_entity_poly.pdbx_strand_id
1 'polypeptide(L)'
;MNIPKYLFHYYELENGPFRNITEYGHEKAENIQDKITEGWNSKRPENYLDLRFSLEKKIKDGFILKGGRPNRKDPFYFTLGKCEFAKSWYVNPGVIKIPLIDFKPEHISFTYPDSMISYQFHDESKLKTYRKNCNGQIFLLDEINDLIGEYGLPNEEKSQTEERFKYDKYIEAQVWDDQIIKKYKTKA
;
A
#
# COMPACT_ATOMS: atom_id res chain seq x y z
N MET A 1 -12.49 -15.79 12.13
CA MET A 1 -11.88 -14.57 11.56
C MET A 1 -10.70 -15.00 10.70
N ASN A 2 -10.75 -14.72 9.40
CA ASN A 2 -9.71 -15.09 8.42
C ASN A 2 -8.80 -13.91 8.03
N ILE A 3 -8.84 -12.78 8.75
CA ILE A 3 -7.92 -11.66 8.51
C ILE A 3 -6.50 -12.06 8.94
N PRO A 4 -5.48 -11.82 8.10
CA PRO A 4 -4.09 -11.93 8.50
C PRO A 4 -3.78 -11.11 9.76
N LYS A 5 -3.13 -11.73 10.76
CA LYS A 5 -2.86 -11.09 12.07
C LYS A 5 -1.73 -10.04 12.05
N TYR A 6 -1.09 -9.82 10.90
CA TYR A 6 0.12 -9.02 10.79
C TYR A 6 0.14 -8.20 9.51
N LEU A 7 0.75 -7.02 9.60
CA LEU A 7 1.15 -6.22 8.47
C LEU A 7 2.64 -6.39 8.21
N PHE A 8 3.02 -6.37 6.93
CA PHE A 8 4.40 -6.51 6.49
C PHE A 8 4.84 -5.27 5.72
N HIS A 9 5.94 -4.65 6.16
CA HIS A 9 6.61 -3.57 5.44
C HIS A 9 7.87 -4.12 4.79
N TYR A 10 7.98 -3.90 3.49
CA TYR A 10 9.14 -4.29 2.68
C TYR A 10 9.93 -3.05 2.31
N TYR A 11 11.25 -3.15 2.30
CA TYR A 11 12.13 -2.02 2.05
C TYR A 11 13.50 -2.49 1.55
N GLU A 12 14.28 -1.56 1.00
CA GLU A 12 15.68 -1.77 0.63
C GLU A 12 16.55 -1.60 1.88
N LEU A 13 17.32 -2.62 2.28
CA LEU A 13 18.10 -2.59 3.53
C LEU A 13 19.05 -1.39 3.59
N GLU A 14 19.70 -1.07 2.49
CA GLU A 14 20.65 0.06 2.37
C GLU A 14 20.00 1.41 2.65
N ASN A 15 18.70 1.54 2.37
CA ASN A 15 17.94 2.76 2.65
C ASN A 15 17.30 2.75 4.04
N GLY A 16 17.07 1.57 4.61
CA GLY A 16 16.33 1.41 5.86
C GLY A 16 14.81 1.57 5.70
N PRO A 17 14.05 1.17 6.73
CA PRO A 17 12.60 1.07 6.65
C PRO A 17 11.89 2.41 6.79
N PHE A 18 10.59 2.39 6.49
CA PHE A 18 9.64 3.48 6.77
C PHE A 18 10.06 4.80 6.13
N ARG A 19 10.16 4.77 4.80
CA ARG A 19 10.37 5.94 3.97
C ARG A 19 9.23 6.07 2.98
N ASN A 20 8.82 7.29 2.71
CA ASN A 20 7.93 7.61 1.61
C ASN A 20 8.57 8.73 0.79
N ILE A 21 8.68 8.54 -0.52
CA ILE A 21 9.31 9.53 -1.39
C ILE A 21 8.58 10.88 -1.38
N THR A 22 7.26 10.90 -1.14
CA THR A 22 6.45 12.12 -1.11
C THR A 22 6.66 12.95 0.16
N GLU A 23 7.27 12.37 1.21
CA GLU A 23 7.52 13.07 2.48
C GLU A 23 8.47 14.28 2.29
N TYR A 24 9.25 14.28 1.21
CA TYR A 24 10.26 15.28 0.91
C TYR A 24 9.78 16.45 0.03
N GLY A 25 8.53 16.42 -0.42
CA GLY A 25 8.03 17.35 -1.44
C GLY A 25 8.53 17.00 -2.84
N HIS A 26 7.97 17.66 -3.85
CA HIS A 26 8.06 17.26 -5.25
C HIS A 26 9.50 17.32 -5.81
N GLU A 27 10.18 18.46 -5.70
CA GLU A 27 11.56 18.65 -6.19
C GLU A 27 12.55 17.61 -5.62
N LYS A 28 12.48 17.34 -4.31
CA LYS A 28 13.36 16.36 -3.69
C LYS A 28 12.94 14.92 -4.02
N ALA A 29 11.65 14.66 -4.22
CA ALA A 29 11.15 13.38 -4.68
C ALA A 29 11.66 13.06 -6.10
N GLU A 30 11.64 14.03 -7.02
CA GLU A 30 12.21 13.91 -8.38
C GLU A 30 13.69 13.53 -8.31
N ASN A 31 14.48 14.30 -7.56
CA ASN A 31 15.91 14.03 -7.38
C ASN A 31 16.20 12.63 -6.77
N ILE A 32 15.30 12.10 -5.94
CA ILE A 32 15.42 10.73 -5.41
C ILE A 32 15.07 9.72 -6.50
N GLN A 33 13.97 9.92 -7.23
CA GLN A 33 13.50 9.03 -8.29
C GLN A 33 14.52 8.89 -9.43
N ASP A 34 15.15 10.00 -9.83
CA ASP A 34 16.16 10.04 -10.91
C ASP A 34 17.43 9.24 -10.57
N LYS A 35 17.70 9.03 -9.28
CA LYS A 35 18.85 8.24 -8.80
C LYS A 35 18.55 6.75 -8.75
N ILE A 36 17.31 6.32 -8.93
CA ILE A 36 16.93 4.91 -8.89
C ILE A 36 17.13 4.31 -10.27
N THR A 37 18.26 3.64 -10.47
CA THR A 37 18.64 3.01 -11.75
C THR A 37 18.30 1.52 -11.82
N GLU A 38 18.05 0.87 -10.69
CA GLU A 38 17.84 -0.58 -10.60
C GLU A 38 16.50 -0.97 -9.95
N GLY A 39 16.10 -2.23 -10.14
CA GLY A 39 14.91 -2.82 -9.53
C GLY A 39 13.59 -2.44 -10.20
N TRP A 40 12.48 -2.65 -9.49
CA TRP A 40 11.14 -2.31 -10.00
C TRP A 40 10.87 -0.81 -10.01
N ASN A 41 11.48 -0.09 -9.07
CA ASN A 41 11.28 1.35 -8.91
C ASN A 41 11.96 2.19 -10.00
N SER A 42 12.96 1.65 -10.73
CA SER A 42 13.58 2.32 -11.88
C SER A 42 12.73 2.29 -13.15
N LYS A 43 11.65 1.50 -13.17
CA LYS A 43 10.76 1.33 -14.33
C LYS A 43 9.48 2.19 -14.25
N ARG A 44 9.46 3.16 -13.36
CA ARG A 44 8.29 4.04 -13.17
C ARG A 44 8.12 4.99 -14.36
N PRO A 45 6.89 5.31 -14.76
CA PRO A 45 6.65 6.30 -15.81
C PRO A 45 7.07 7.69 -15.36
N GLU A 46 7.32 8.59 -16.32
CA GLU A 46 7.77 9.98 -16.07
C GLU A 46 6.81 10.74 -15.15
N ASN A 47 5.50 10.55 -15.32
CA ASN A 47 4.47 11.20 -14.49
C ASN A 47 4.18 10.49 -13.15
N TYR A 48 5.01 9.52 -12.74
CA TYR A 48 4.75 8.73 -11.54
C TYR A 48 4.59 9.58 -10.29
N LEU A 49 5.43 10.60 -10.10
CA LEU A 49 5.39 11.43 -8.89
C LEU A 49 4.10 12.23 -8.81
N ASP A 50 3.66 12.84 -9.91
CA ASP A 50 2.38 13.57 -9.96
C ASP A 50 1.20 12.67 -9.63
N LEU A 51 1.17 11.47 -10.22
CA LEU A 51 0.17 10.45 -9.92
C LEU A 51 0.22 10.09 -8.44
N ARG A 52 1.41 9.92 -7.88
CA ARG A 52 1.60 9.46 -6.51
C ARG A 52 1.18 10.49 -5.47
N PHE A 53 1.59 11.75 -5.63
CA PHE A 53 1.16 12.85 -4.76
C PHE A 53 -0.37 13.03 -4.80
N SER A 54 -0.95 13.00 -5.99
CA SER A 54 -2.39 13.13 -6.18
C SER A 54 -3.17 11.98 -5.55
N LEU A 55 -2.67 10.75 -5.73
CA LEU A 55 -3.28 9.55 -5.17
C LEU A 55 -3.23 9.54 -3.65
N GLU A 56 -2.07 9.81 -3.04
CA GLU A 56 -1.95 9.84 -1.57
C GLU A 56 -2.88 10.86 -0.94
N LYS A 57 -3.05 12.03 -1.58
CA LYS A 57 -4.05 13.02 -1.15
C LYS A 57 -5.47 12.43 -1.21
N LYS A 58 -5.84 11.79 -2.32
CA LYS A 58 -7.17 11.16 -2.51
C LYS A 58 -7.43 10.08 -1.45
N ILE A 59 -6.45 9.22 -1.17
CA ILE A 59 -6.54 8.17 -0.14
C ILE A 59 -6.72 8.82 1.23
N LYS A 60 -5.90 9.81 1.58
CA LYS A 60 -5.98 10.49 2.88
C LYS A 60 -7.33 11.17 3.09
N ASP A 61 -7.80 11.91 2.09
CA ASP A 61 -9.09 12.60 2.15
C ASP A 61 -10.24 11.58 2.30
N GLY A 62 -10.21 10.50 1.51
CA GLY A 62 -11.18 9.40 1.62
C GLY A 62 -11.15 8.72 2.99
N PHE A 63 -9.97 8.51 3.57
CA PHE A 63 -9.82 7.95 4.90
C PHE A 63 -10.41 8.87 5.98
N ILE A 64 -10.13 10.18 5.91
CA ILE A 64 -10.68 11.18 6.85
C ILE A 64 -12.21 11.23 6.74
N LEU A 65 -12.76 11.20 5.52
CA LEU A 65 -14.21 11.19 5.30
C LEU A 65 -14.89 9.98 5.93
N LYS A 66 -14.21 8.84 6.01
CA LYS A 66 -14.68 7.63 6.69
C LYS A 66 -14.42 7.62 8.21
N GLY A 67 -13.91 8.72 8.77
CA GLY A 67 -13.67 8.86 10.22
C GLY A 67 -12.23 8.56 10.65
N GLY A 68 -11.32 8.32 9.70
CA GLY A 68 -9.89 8.22 9.96
C GLY A 68 -9.30 9.51 10.53
N ARG A 69 -8.24 9.37 11.33
CA ARG A 69 -7.54 10.44 12.04
C ARG A 69 -6.03 10.38 11.80
N PRO A 70 -5.57 10.44 10.53
CA PRO A 70 -4.16 10.35 10.19
C PRO A 70 -3.33 11.45 10.91
N ASN A 71 -2.22 11.07 11.53
CA ASN A 71 -1.30 12.02 12.18
C ASN A 71 -0.07 12.37 11.30
N ARG A 72 -0.04 11.83 10.08
CA ARG A 72 0.96 12.11 9.04
C ARG A 72 0.36 12.69 7.76
N LYS A 73 1.20 13.25 6.88
CA LYS A 73 0.80 13.75 5.56
C LYS A 73 0.78 12.65 4.51
N ASP A 74 1.77 11.76 4.56
CA ASP A 74 2.00 10.62 3.70
C ASP A 74 1.92 9.31 4.51
N PRO A 75 1.49 8.19 3.90
CA PRO A 75 1.43 6.92 4.60
C PRO A 75 2.72 6.12 4.47
N PHE A 76 2.92 5.20 5.41
CA PHE A 76 3.82 4.07 5.22
C PHE A 76 3.04 2.89 4.65
N TYR A 77 3.62 2.24 3.64
CA TYR A 77 2.97 1.16 2.91
C TYR A 77 3.31 -0.19 3.50
N PHE A 78 2.28 -1.00 3.71
CA PHE A 78 2.36 -2.36 4.18
C PHE A 78 1.46 -3.26 3.34
N THR A 79 1.68 -4.57 3.42
CA THR A 79 0.73 -5.57 2.95
C THR A 79 0.02 -6.20 4.14
N LEU A 80 -1.28 -6.47 4.00
CA LEU A 80 -2.03 -7.27 4.97
C LEU A 80 -1.73 -8.76 4.74
N GLY A 81 -0.90 -9.33 5.61
CA GLY A 81 -0.29 -10.63 5.38
C GLY A 81 0.97 -10.57 4.52
N LYS A 82 1.65 -11.72 4.40
CA LYS A 82 2.94 -11.84 3.71
C LYS A 82 2.75 -11.81 2.18
N CYS A 83 3.58 -11.08 1.46
CA CYS A 83 3.59 -10.99 0.00
C CYS A 83 5.02 -11.10 -0.57
N GLU A 84 5.36 -12.21 -1.24
CA GLU A 84 6.69 -12.39 -1.85
C GLU A 84 6.89 -11.48 -3.08
N PHE A 85 5.83 -11.23 -3.85
CA PHE A 85 5.87 -10.24 -4.93
C PHE A 85 6.34 -8.85 -4.45
N ALA A 86 5.78 -8.33 -3.35
CA ALA A 86 6.20 -7.04 -2.79
C ALA A 86 7.66 -7.07 -2.29
N LYS A 87 8.13 -8.21 -1.77
CA LYS A 87 9.52 -8.41 -1.39
C LYS A 87 10.47 -8.36 -2.59
N SER A 88 10.05 -8.91 -3.73
CA SER A 88 10.84 -8.96 -4.98
C SER A 88 11.11 -7.58 -5.61
N TRP A 89 10.51 -6.51 -5.09
CA TRP A 89 10.69 -5.15 -5.60
C TRP A 89 12.06 -4.54 -5.28
N TYR A 90 12.73 -5.08 -4.27
CA TYR A 90 13.98 -4.58 -3.71
C TYR A 90 15.15 -5.50 -4.08
N VAL A 91 16.35 -4.93 -4.21
CA VAL A 91 17.57 -5.67 -4.55
C VAL A 91 18.07 -6.43 -3.33
N ASN A 92 18.14 -5.76 -2.16
CA ASN A 92 18.48 -6.38 -0.89
C ASN A 92 17.32 -6.17 0.13
N PRO A 93 16.26 -7.01 0.06
CA PRO A 93 15.01 -6.76 0.77
C PRO A 93 15.11 -6.97 2.29
N GLY A 94 14.74 -5.93 3.04
CA GLY A 94 14.39 -6.00 4.45
C GLY A 94 12.89 -6.21 4.65
N VAL A 95 12.51 -6.80 5.79
CA VAL A 95 11.09 -7.05 6.14
C VAL A 95 10.86 -6.72 7.60
N ILE A 96 9.88 -5.84 7.87
CA ILE A 96 9.35 -5.62 9.21
C ILE A 96 7.93 -6.18 9.30
N LYS A 97 7.67 -6.91 10.39
CA LYS A 97 6.38 -7.52 10.70
C LYS A 97 5.82 -6.90 11.97
N ILE A 98 4.63 -6.32 11.89
CA ILE A 98 3.95 -5.68 13.03
C ILE A 98 2.58 -6.37 13.25
N PRO A 99 2.24 -6.76 14.49
CA PRO A 99 0.90 -7.27 14.80
C PRO A 99 -0.18 -6.26 14.40
N LEU A 100 -1.26 -6.72 13.76
CA LEU A 100 -2.36 -5.84 13.36
C LEU A 100 -3.00 -5.15 14.57
N ILE A 101 -3.03 -5.84 15.72
CA ILE A 101 -3.57 -5.33 16.99
C ILE A 101 -2.76 -4.16 17.59
N ASP A 102 -1.53 -3.96 17.13
CA ASP A 102 -0.69 -2.85 17.59
C ASP A 102 -1.04 -1.51 16.91
N PHE A 103 -1.83 -1.53 15.83
CA PHE A 103 -2.24 -0.34 15.10
C PHE A 103 -3.56 0.21 15.64
N LYS A 104 -3.65 1.54 15.73
CA LYS A 104 -4.90 2.24 16.01
C LYS A 104 -5.80 2.18 14.77
N PRO A 105 -7.06 1.68 14.86
CA PRO A 105 -7.97 1.60 13.72
C PRO A 105 -8.13 2.93 12.99
N GLU A 106 -8.16 4.04 13.73
CA GLU A 106 -8.29 5.39 13.19
C GLU A 106 -7.03 5.91 12.50
N HIS A 107 -5.89 5.19 12.53
CA HIS A 107 -4.66 5.61 11.85
C HIS A 107 -4.23 4.66 10.72
N ILE A 108 -5.07 3.71 10.34
CA ILE A 108 -4.79 2.76 9.27
C ILE A 108 -5.96 2.68 8.31
N SER A 109 -5.63 2.70 7.01
CA SER A 109 -6.58 2.46 5.94
C SER A 109 -6.09 1.36 5.02
N PHE A 110 -6.99 0.86 4.18
CA PHE A 110 -6.68 -0.20 3.24
C PHE A 110 -7.28 0.08 1.87
N THR A 111 -6.66 -0.50 0.84
CA THR A 111 -7.22 -0.61 -0.49
C THR A 111 -7.23 -2.07 -0.94
N TYR A 112 -8.08 -2.38 -1.92
CA TYR A 112 -8.11 -3.66 -2.58
C TYR A 112 -7.94 -3.50 -4.10
N PRO A 113 -6.90 -4.09 -4.73
CA PRO A 113 -5.64 -4.55 -4.13
C PRO A 113 -4.76 -3.33 -3.77
N ASP A 114 -3.56 -3.18 -4.35
CA ASP A 114 -2.76 -1.97 -4.14
C ASP A 114 -3.46 -0.71 -4.66
N SER A 115 -3.15 0.43 -4.04
CA SER A 115 -3.87 1.66 -4.31
C SER A 115 -3.67 2.16 -5.75
N MET A 116 -2.50 1.96 -6.35
CA MET A 116 -2.25 2.38 -7.74
C MET A 116 -3.16 1.58 -8.69
N ILE A 117 -3.18 0.25 -8.57
CA ILE A 117 -4.02 -0.62 -9.40
C ILE A 117 -5.50 -0.40 -9.12
N SER A 118 -5.89 -0.29 -7.85
CA SER A 118 -7.29 -0.07 -7.45
C SER A 118 -7.85 1.22 -8.05
N TYR A 119 -7.12 2.33 -7.95
CA TYR A 119 -7.57 3.59 -8.53
C TYR A 119 -7.42 3.64 -10.05
N GLN A 120 -6.41 2.99 -10.64
CA GLN A 120 -6.32 2.86 -12.09
C GLN A 120 -7.53 2.12 -12.66
N PHE A 121 -7.96 1.03 -12.03
CA PHE A 121 -9.19 0.34 -12.43
C PHE A 121 -10.40 1.25 -12.34
N HIS A 122 -10.53 2.05 -11.28
CA HIS A 122 -11.64 2.95 -11.05
C HIS A 122 -11.68 4.15 -12.03
N ASP A 123 -10.53 4.76 -12.31
CA ASP A 123 -10.45 5.99 -13.09
C ASP A 123 -10.42 5.69 -14.60
N GLU A 124 -9.80 4.57 -15.02
CA GLU A 124 -9.61 4.28 -16.45
C GLU A 124 -10.74 3.46 -17.07
N SER A 125 -11.51 4.13 -17.94
CA SER A 125 -12.67 3.55 -18.64
C SER A 125 -12.32 2.31 -19.48
N LYS A 126 -11.12 2.26 -20.05
CA LYS A 126 -10.62 1.12 -20.84
C LYS A 126 -10.45 -0.15 -20.00
N LEU A 127 -10.31 -0.03 -18.69
CA LEU A 127 -10.13 -1.17 -17.77
C LEU A 127 -11.45 -1.60 -17.11
N LYS A 128 -12.59 -1.04 -17.51
CA LYS A 128 -13.91 -1.32 -16.92
C LYS A 128 -14.25 -2.81 -16.86
N THR A 129 -13.79 -3.61 -17.82
CA THR A 129 -14.02 -5.07 -17.85
C THR A 129 -13.37 -5.82 -16.68
N TYR A 130 -12.28 -5.29 -16.11
CA TYR A 130 -11.56 -5.90 -15.00
C TYR A 130 -11.89 -5.25 -13.64
N ARG A 131 -12.66 -4.15 -13.66
CA ARG A 131 -12.99 -3.35 -12.49
C ARG A 131 -13.96 -4.11 -11.58
N LYS A 132 -13.61 -4.16 -10.30
CA LYS A 132 -14.45 -4.60 -9.18
C LYS A 132 -15.12 -3.39 -8.51
N ASN A 133 -16.25 -3.62 -7.85
CA ASN A 133 -16.95 -2.54 -7.15
C ASN A 133 -16.09 -1.93 -6.02
N CYS A 134 -15.23 -2.72 -5.39
CA CYS A 134 -14.30 -2.24 -4.35
C CYS A 134 -13.15 -1.36 -4.89
N ASN A 135 -12.92 -1.30 -6.21
CA ASN A 135 -11.82 -0.51 -6.76
C ASN A 135 -12.07 0.99 -6.63
N GLY A 136 -11.02 1.74 -6.26
CA GLY A 136 -11.09 3.18 -6.00
C GLY A 136 -11.72 3.55 -4.65
N GLN A 137 -11.92 2.57 -3.77
CA GLN A 137 -12.46 2.76 -2.43
C GLN A 137 -11.39 2.59 -1.35
N ILE A 138 -11.58 3.31 -0.24
CA ILE A 138 -10.80 3.17 0.99
C ILE A 138 -11.60 2.36 1.99
N PHE A 139 -10.92 1.43 2.67
CA PHE A 139 -11.50 0.59 3.71
C PHE A 139 -10.85 0.87 5.07
N LEU A 140 -11.67 0.92 6.11
CA LEU A 140 -11.28 0.94 7.52
C LEU A 140 -10.98 -0.48 8.00
N LEU A 141 -10.34 -0.60 9.16
CA LEU A 141 -9.93 -1.88 9.73
C LEU A 141 -11.12 -2.83 10.00
N ASP A 142 -12.25 -2.30 10.46
CA ASP A 142 -13.46 -3.08 10.75
C ASP A 142 -14.16 -3.60 9.49
N GLU A 143 -13.98 -2.94 8.34
CA GLU A 143 -14.53 -3.35 7.04
C GLU A 143 -13.75 -4.50 6.36
N ILE A 144 -12.54 -4.82 6.84
CA ILE A 144 -11.63 -5.77 6.18
C ILE A 144 -12.17 -7.20 6.19
N ASN A 145 -12.90 -7.61 7.23
CA ASN A 145 -13.51 -8.94 7.27
C ASN A 145 -14.52 -9.09 6.12
N ASP A 146 -15.36 -8.09 5.93
CA ASP A 146 -16.43 -8.11 4.92
C ASP A 146 -15.83 -8.02 3.51
N LEU A 147 -14.83 -7.15 3.32
CA LEU A 147 -14.07 -7.06 2.07
C LEU A 147 -13.45 -8.41 1.67
N ILE A 148 -12.80 -9.10 2.61
CA ILE A 148 -12.22 -10.44 2.36
C ILE A 148 -13.32 -11.49 2.17
N GLY A 149 -14.45 -11.36 2.86
CA GLY A 149 -15.62 -12.23 2.68
C GLY A 149 -16.18 -12.16 1.26
N GLU A 150 -16.26 -10.96 0.69
CA GLU A 150 -16.83 -10.70 -0.64
C GLU A 150 -15.83 -11.00 -1.78
N TYR A 151 -14.60 -10.50 -1.68
CA TYR A 151 -13.62 -10.58 -2.79
C TYR A 151 -12.55 -11.65 -2.60
N GLY A 152 -12.45 -12.22 -1.41
CA GLY A 152 -11.42 -13.18 -1.02
C GLY A 152 -10.10 -12.50 -0.65
N LEU A 153 -9.20 -13.27 -0.01
CA LEU A 153 -7.85 -12.82 0.26
C LEU A 153 -6.95 -13.05 -0.98
N PRO A 154 -6.39 -11.98 -1.58
CA PRO A 154 -5.51 -12.09 -2.72
C PRO A 154 -4.14 -12.62 -2.32
N ASN A 155 -3.50 -13.33 -3.24
CA ASN A 155 -2.11 -13.73 -3.14
C ASN A 155 -1.53 -13.97 -4.55
N GLU A 156 -0.23 -14.17 -4.63
CA GLU A 156 0.47 -14.35 -5.90
C GLU A 156 0.03 -15.61 -6.66
N GLU A 157 -0.12 -16.74 -5.97
CA GLU A 157 -0.57 -18.01 -6.58
C GLU A 157 -1.93 -17.86 -7.26
N LYS A 158 -2.90 -17.25 -6.55
CA LYS A 158 -4.24 -16.98 -7.07
C LYS A 158 -4.20 -16.02 -8.24
N SER A 159 -3.33 -15.01 -8.22
CA SER A 159 -3.19 -14.08 -9.34
C SER A 159 -2.71 -14.76 -10.64
N GLN A 160 -2.08 -15.93 -10.53
CA GLN A 160 -1.59 -16.71 -11.67
C GLN A 160 -2.55 -17.84 -12.08
N THR A 161 -3.40 -18.30 -11.17
CA THR A 161 -4.23 -19.51 -11.34
C THR A 161 -5.73 -19.23 -11.44
N GLU A 162 -6.20 -18.09 -10.91
CA GLU A 162 -7.61 -17.72 -10.87
C GLU A 162 -7.82 -16.36 -11.57
N GLU A 163 -8.57 -16.34 -12.69
CA GLU A 163 -8.79 -15.10 -13.48
C GLU A 163 -9.37 -13.96 -12.63
N ARG A 164 -10.21 -14.27 -11.64
CA ARG A 164 -10.78 -13.26 -10.73
C ARG A 164 -9.74 -12.55 -9.85
N PHE A 165 -8.55 -13.11 -9.65
CA PHE A 165 -7.46 -12.54 -8.84
C PHE A 165 -6.30 -12.03 -9.69
N LYS A 166 -6.40 -12.06 -11.03
CA LYS A 166 -5.31 -11.76 -11.96
C LYS A 166 -4.49 -10.51 -11.64
N TYR A 167 -5.16 -9.47 -11.14
CA TYR A 167 -4.54 -8.19 -10.77
C TYR A 167 -4.46 -7.95 -9.27
N ASP A 168 -4.94 -8.88 -8.45
CA ASP A 168 -4.94 -8.76 -7.00
C ASP A 168 -3.85 -9.64 -6.40
N LYS A 169 -2.72 -9.03 -6.06
CA LYS A 169 -1.59 -9.76 -5.47
C LYS A 169 -1.54 -9.67 -3.94
N TYR A 170 -2.12 -8.61 -3.37
CA TYR A 170 -2.18 -8.36 -1.94
C TYR A 170 -3.21 -7.25 -1.63
N ILE A 171 -3.61 -7.16 -0.37
CA ILE A 171 -4.33 -5.99 0.17
C ILE A 171 -3.27 -5.03 0.72
N GLU A 172 -3.28 -3.79 0.24
CA GLU A 172 -2.37 -2.75 0.72
C GLU A 172 -2.96 -2.08 1.95
N ALA A 173 -2.12 -1.88 2.95
CA ALA A 173 -2.42 -1.09 4.14
C ALA A 173 -1.59 0.20 4.09
N GLN A 174 -2.28 1.34 4.25
CA GLN A 174 -1.67 2.65 4.40
C GLN A 174 -1.69 3.03 5.88
N VAL A 175 -0.51 3.08 6.50
CA VAL A 175 -0.34 3.42 7.91
C VAL A 175 0.00 4.91 8.04
N TRP A 176 -0.87 5.64 8.73
CA TRP A 176 -0.81 7.09 8.90
C TRP A 176 -0.36 7.51 10.30
N ASP A 177 0.40 6.65 10.98
CA ASP A 177 0.83 6.82 12.37
C ASP A 177 2.35 6.87 12.50
N ASP A 178 2.88 8.02 12.91
CA ASP A 178 4.30 8.16 13.23
C ASP A 178 4.75 7.45 14.51
N GLN A 179 3.85 7.33 15.48
CA GLN A 179 4.20 6.86 16.82
C GLN A 179 4.49 5.36 16.81
N ILE A 180 3.66 4.59 16.09
CA ILE A 180 3.88 3.14 15.95
C ILE A 180 5.19 2.86 15.22
N ILE A 181 5.52 3.68 14.22
CA ILE A 181 6.73 3.52 13.43
C ILE A 181 7.97 3.80 14.26
N LYS A 182 7.97 4.84 15.11
CA LYS A 182 9.09 5.10 16.04
C LYS A 182 9.35 3.91 16.97
N LYS A 183 8.30 3.25 17.49
CA LYS A 183 8.40 2.06 18.35
C LYS A 183 9.08 0.87 17.66
N TYR A 184 8.86 0.70 16.36
CA TYR A 184 9.39 -0.43 15.60
C TYR A 184 10.69 -0.12 14.86
N LYS A 185 11.00 1.15 14.58
CA LYS A 185 12.26 1.59 14.01
C LYS A 185 13.45 1.39 14.95
N THR A 186 13.25 1.47 16.26
CA THR A 186 14.29 1.18 17.27
C THR A 186 14.54 -0.31 17.47
N LYS A 187 13.75 -1.19 16.84
CA LYS A 187 13.85 -2.65 16.95
C LYS A 187 14.27 -3.31 15.63
N ALA A 188 14.43 -2.52 14.58
CA ALA A 188 14.79 -2.94 13.23
C ALA A 188 16.29 -2.75 12.98
#